data_AF-A0A727QIZ4-F1
#
_entry.id   AF-A0A727QIZ4-F1
#
_cell.length_a   1.000
_cell.length_b   1.000
_cell.length_c   1.000
_cell.angle_alpha   90.00
_cell.angle_beta   90.00
_cell.angle_gamma   90.00
#
_symmetry.space_group_name_H-M   'P 1'
#
loop_
_entity.id
_entity.type
_entity.pdbx_description
1 polymer ?
#
loop_
_entity_poly.entity_id
_entity_poly.type
_entity_poly.pdbx_seq_one_letter_code
_entity_poly.pdbx_strand_id
1 'polypeptide(L)'
;WLHRKGATPDGQGLVIIPGSRGDYSWLVKPVVSEESLFSLAHGAGRKWMRTECKDRLSAKFTPRQLCRTGMGSRVICRDRQLIYEEAPQAYKSIDSVVDCLADAGLITPVACLRPVLTLKTSGEKSA
;
A
#
# COMPACT_ATOMS: atom_id res chain seq x y z
N TRP A 1 2.31 -19.65 -19.28
CA TRP A 1 2.88 -18.93 -18.12
C TRP A 1 1.93 -17.82 -17.70
N LEU A 2 1.57 -17.75 -16.42
CA LEU A 2 0.73 -16.67 -15.89
C LEU A 2 1.62 -15.61 -15.23
N HIS A 3 1.58 -14.38 -15.74
CA HIS A 3 2.36 -13.25 -15.21
C HIS A 3 1.45 -12.36 -14.35
N ARG A 4 1.87 -12.08 -13.11
CA ARG A 4 1.19 -11.16 -12.18
C ARG A 4 2.07 -9.93 -11.92
N LYS A 5 1.54 -8.73 -12.19
CA LYS A 5 2.19 -7.45 -11.85
C LYS A 5 1.26 -6.64 -10.95
N GLY A 6 1.65 -6.44 -9.70
CA GLY A 6 0.77 -5.79 -8.71
C GLY A 6 -0.44 -6.63 -8.31
N ALA A 7 -0.34 -7.95 -8.47
CA ALA A 7 -1.37 -8.92 -8.11
C ALA A 7 -0.75 -10.09 -7.33
N THR A 8 -1.56 -10.75 -6.50
CA THR A 8 -1.19 -11.89 -5.65
C THR A 8 -2.07 -13.10 -5.99
N PRO A 9 -1.58 -14.35 -5.88
CA PRO A 9 -2.42 -15.53 -6.04
C PRO A 9 -3.55 -15.59 -4.99
N ASP A 10 -4.69 -16.20 -5.33
CA ASP A 10 -5.85 -16.39 -4.44
C ASP A 10 -5.90 -17.78 -3.76
N GLY A 11 -5.17 -18.78 -4.27
CA GLY A 11 -5.20 -20.16 -3.77
C GLY A 11 -4.25 -20.51 -2.63
N GLN A 12 -3.58 -19.53 -1.99
CA GLN A 12 -2.49 -19.78 -1.03
C GLN A 12 -2.83 -19.44 0.43
N GLY A 13 -4.11 -19.44 0.78
CA GLY A 13 -4.58 -19.11 2.14
C GLY A 13 -4.89 -17.62 2.29
N LEU A 14 -4.70 -17.07 3.49
CA LEU A 14 -5.00 -15.66 3.76
C LEU A 14 -4.00 -14.74 3.06
N VAL A 15 -4.50 -13.62 2.56
CA VAL A 15 -3.74 -12.63 1.81
C VAL A 15 -3.76 -11.29 2.54
N ILE A 16 -2.61 -10.61 2.59
CA ILE A 16 -2.53 -9.23 3.06
C ILE A 16 -2.56 -8.29 1.86
N ILE A 17 -3.50 -7.36 1.85
CA ILE A 17 -3.61 -6.26 0.88
C ILE A 17 -3.17 -4.96 1.58
N PRO A 18 -1.88 -4.58 1.46
CA PRO A 18 -1.37 -3.34 2.05
C PRO A 18 -1.94 -2.07 1.41
N GLY A 19 -2.32 -1.13 2.26
CA GLY A 19 -2.51 0.27 1.89
C GLY A 19 -1.20 1.05 1.81
N SER A 20 -1.30 2.37 1.97
CA SER A 20 -0.13 3.24 2.10
C SER A 20 0.48 3.16 3.51
N ARG A 21 1.65 3.77 3.71
CA ARG A 21 2.28 3.88 5.05
C ARG A 21 1.44 4.61 6.10
N GLY A 22 0.42 5.36 5.66
CA GLY A 22 -0.51 6.09 6.52
C GLY A 22 -1.95 5.67 6.30
N ASP A 23 -2.17 4.46 5.77
CA ASP A 23 -3.48 3.86 5.56
C ASP A 23 -3.52 2.44 6.18
N TYR A 24 -4.69 1.83 6.26
CA TYR A 24 -4.84 0.47 6.78
C TYR A 24 -4.18 -0.58 5.87
N SER A 25 -3.99 -1.79 6.39
CA SER A 25 -3.74 -2.99 5.59
C SER A 25 -4.80 -4.02 5.93
N TRP A 26 -5.32 -4.72 4.92
CA TRP A 26 -6.40 -5.67 5.11
C TRP A 26 -5.89 -7.10 5.00
N LEU A 27 -6.22 -7.93 5.99
CA LEU A 27 -6.12 -9.38 5.90
C LEU A 27 -7.43 -9.89 5.33
N VAL A 28 -7.35 -10.66 4.26
CA VAL A 28 -8.52 -11.14 3.53
C VAL A 28 -8.42 -12.64 3.29
N LYS A 29 -9.56 -13.32 3.24
CA LYS A 29 -9.69 -14.68 2.75
C LYS A 29 -10.11 -14.62 1.28
N PRO A 30 -9.29 -15.08 0.34
CA PRO A 30 -9.68 -15.14 -1.06
C PRO A 30 -10.81 -16.14 -1.33
N VAL A 31 -11.60 -15.84 -2.34
CA VAL A 31 -12.47 -16.80 -3.03
C VAL A 31 -11.77 -17.18 -4.32
N VAL A 32 -11.39 -18.45 -4.45
CA VAL A 32 -10.66 -18.94 -5.62
C VAL A 32 -11.55 -18.78 -6.86
N SER A 33 -11.07 -18.03 -7.85
CA SER A 33 -11.87 -17.68 -9.03
C SER A 33 -11.07 -17.76 -10.33
N GLU A 34 -11.53 -18.60 -11.26
CA GLU A 34 -11.00 -18.69 -12.63
C GLU A 34 -11.18 -17.38 -13.41
N GLU A 35 -12.26 -16.64 -13.15
CA GLU A 35 -12.54 -15.34 -13.81
C GLU A 35 -11.45 -14.30 -13.51
N SER A 36 -10.85 -14.38 -12.32
CA SER A 36 -9.73 -13.54 -11.91
C SER A 36 -8.36 -14.09 -12.33
N LEU A 37 -8.33 -15.20 -13.07
CA LEU A 37 -7.13 -15.99 -13.33
C LEU A 37 -6.37 -16.33 -12.03
N PHE A 38 -7.12 -16.76 -11.01
CA PHE A 38 -6.59 -17.13 -9.71
C PHE A 38 -5.74 -16.02 -9.06
N SER A 39 -6.25 -14.77 -9.05
CA SER A 39 -5.48 -13.59 -8.68
C SER A 39 -6.31 -12.49 -8.01
N LEU A 40 -5.66 -11.75 -7.10
CA LEU A 40 -6.22 -10.58 -6.42
C LEU A 40 -5.32 -9.36 -6.56
N ALA A 41 -5.86 -8.17 -6.32
CA ALA A 41 -5.04 -6.97 -6.18
C ALA A 41 -4.07 -7.10 -4.99
N HIS A 42 -2.83 -6.66 -5.17
CA HIS A 42 -1.80 -6.75 -4.12
C HIS A 42 -1.82 -5.55 -3.15
N GLY A 43 -2.47 -4.44 -3.46
CA GLY A 43 -2.43 -3.26 -2.60
C GLY A 43 -3.16 -2.06 -3.19
N ALA A 44 -3.13 -0.93 -2.47
CA ALA A 44 -3.78 0.30 -2.90
C ALA A 44 -3.33 0.78 -4.30
N GLY A 45 -2.05 0.59 -4.63
CA GLY A 45 -1.48 1.12 -5.87
C GLY A 45 -1.32 2.64 -5.86
N ARG A 46 -0.44 3.14 -6.72
CA ARG A 46 -0.10 4.56 -6.80
C ARG A 46 -1.11 5.35 -7.64
N LYS A 47 -1.35 6.59 -7.23
CA LYS A 47 -2.01 7.65 -8.02
C LYS A 47 -1.00 8.51 -8.76
N TRP A 48 0.18 8.72 -8.20
CA TRP A 48 1.19 9.64 -8.71
C TRP A 48 2.49 8.90 -9.07
N MET A 49 3.19 9.41 -10.08
CA MET A 49 4.55 8.96 -10.37
C MET A 49 5.48 9.37 -9.21
N ARG A 50 6.53 8.58 -8.98
CA ARG A 50 7.51 8.85 -7.90
C ARG A 50 8.12 10.24 -8.03
N THR A 51 8.59 10.55 -9.24
CA THR A 51 9.25 11.82 -9.58
C THR A 51 8.39 13.04 -9.26
N GLU A 52 7.07 12.95 -9.40
CA GLU A 52 6.16 14.08 -9.15
C GLU A 52 5.84 14.29 -7.66
N CYS A 53 6.05 13.29 -6.81
CA CYS A 53 5.57 13.32 -5.43
C CYS A 53 6.23 14.44 -4.62
N LYS A 54 7.53 14.66 -4.82
CA LYS A 54 8.30 15.69 -4.09
C LYS A 54 7.81 17.08 -4.46
N ASP A 55 7.61 17.36 -5.74
CA ASP A 55 7.20 18.69 -6.20
C ASP A 55 5.78 19.03 -5.72
N ARG A 56 4.88 18.04 -5.74
CA ARG A 56 3.50 18.21 -5.25
C ARG A 56 3.40 18.45 -3.74
N LEU A 57 4.32 17.88 -2.96
CA LEU A 57 4.19 17.83 -1.49
C LEU A 57 5.15 18.76 -0.75
N SER A 58 6.31 19.10 -1.33
CA SER A 58 7.35 19.88 -0.64
C SER A 58 6.92 21.31 -0.30
N ALA A 59 5.98 21.90 -1.05
CA ALA A 59 5.38 23.18 -0.72
C ALA A 59 4.42 23.12 0.49
N LYS A 60 3.91 21.93 0.84
CA LYS A 60 2.88 21.73 1.87
C LYS A 60 3.42 21.04 3.13
N PHE A 61 4.43 20.21 2.98
CA PHE A 61 4.95 19.37 4.05
C PHE A 61 6.47 19.39 4.05
N THR A 62 7.03 19.56 5.23
CA THR A 62 8.44 19.28 5.50
C THR A 62 8.67 17.77 5.67
N PRO A 63 9.90 17.26 5.47
CA PRO A 63 10.20 15.86 5.74
C PRO A 63 9.88 15.46 7.18
N ARG A 64 10.10 16.36 8.15
CA ARG A 64 9.80 16.12 9.57
C ARG A 64 8.31 15.92 9.81
N GLN A 65 7.44 16.68 9.14
CA GLN A 65 5.99 16.49 9.23
C GLN A 65 5.57 15.14 8.64
N LEU A 66 6.24 14.68 7.58
CA LEU A 66 5.97 13.39 6.95
C LEU A 66 6.43 12.17 7.79
N CYS A 67 7.23 12.38 8.85
CA CYS A 67 7.60 11.33 9.81
C CYS A 67 6.46 10.89 10.74
N ARG A 68 5.32 11.59 10.73
CA ARG A 68 4.09 11.22 11.42
C ARG A 68 2.93 11.21 10.43
N THR A 69 2.10 10.17 10.46
CA THR A 69 0.91 10.10 9.61
C THR A 69 -0.31 10.69 10.31
N GLY A 70 -1.39 10.93 9.56
CA GLY A 70 -2.67 11.37 10.14
C GLY A 70 -3.24 10.39 11.17
N MET A 71 -2.88 9.11 11.08
CA MET A 71 -3.22 8.09 12.07
C MET A 71 -2.25 8.02 13.27
N GLY A 72 -1.28 8.94 13.38
CA GLY A 72 -0.31 8.97 14.47
C GLY A 72 0.86 7.97 14.34
N SER A 73 0.88 7.15 13.28
CA SER A 73 1.97 6.19 13.05
C SER A 73 3.30 6.88 12.80
N ARG A 74 4.40 6.25 13.20
CA ARG A 74 5.77 6.76 12.99
C ARG A 74 6.33 6.29 11.66
N VAL A 75 7.02 7.17 10.97
CA VAL A 75 7.76 6.82 9.75
C VAL A 75 9.23 7.16 9.95
N ILE A 76 10.07 6.13 9.81
CA ILE A 76 11.52 6.24 9.85
C ILE A 76 12.02 6.09 8.42
N CYS A 77 12.52 7.19 7.87
CA CYS A 77 13.10 7.24 6.53
C CYS A 77 14.26 8.24 6.55
N ARG A 78 15.46 7.79 6.17
CA ARG A 78 16.65 8.65 6.09
C ARG A 78 16.74 9.39 4.75
N ASP A 79 16.10 8.83 3.73
CA ASP A 79 16.09 9.39 2.38
C ASP A 79 15.03 10.50 2.27
N ARG A 80 15.51 11.71 1.98
CA ARG A 80 14.69 12.93 1.88
C ARG A 80 13.78 12.93 0.66
N GLN A 81 14.09 12.19 -0.39
CA GLN A 81 13.25 12.07 -1.56
C GLN A 81 12.21 10.97 -1.35
N LEU A 82 12.64 9.79 -0.89
CA LEU A 82 11.78 8.64 -0.67
C LEU A 82 10.62 8.92 0.30
N ILE A 83 10.83 9.76 1.31
CA ILE A 83 9.78 10.12 2.27
C ILE A 83 8.58 10.83 1.61
N TYR A 84 8.82 11.58 0.53
CA TYR A 84 7.78 12.19 -0.30
C TYR A 84 7.19 11.19 -1.27
N GLU A 85 8.05 10.40 -1.94
CA GLU A 85 7.60 9.40 -2.90
C GLU A 85 6.59 8.44 -2.26
N GLU A 86 6.84 8.04 -1.02
CA GLU A 86 6.01 7.07 -0.29
C GLU A 86 4.92 7.72 0.57
N ALA A 87 4.65 9.02 0.40
CA ALA A 87 3.63 9.71 1.17
C ALA A 87 2.21 9.14 0.92
N PRO A 88 1.33 9.07 1.93
CA PRO A 88 -0.02 8.51 1.78
C PRO A 88 -0.83 9.10 0.62
N GLN A 89 -0.64 10.40 0.34
CA GLN A 89 -1.31 11.13 -0.72
C GLN A 89 -0.98 10.59 -2.12
N ALA A 90 0.15 9.91 -2.29
CA ALA A 90 0.57 9.32 -3.56
C ALA A 90 -0.15 8.00 -3.88
N TYR A 91 -0.98 7.47 -2.97
CA TYR A 91 -1.65 6.17 -3.09
C TYR A 91 -3.18 6.30 -3.15
N LYS A 92 -3.83 5.26 -3.68
CA LYS A 92 -5.29 5.05 -3.57
C LYS A 92 -5.68 4.75 -2.14
N SER A 93 -6.96 4.98 -1.84
CA SER A 93 -7.55 4.49 -0.60
C SER A 93 -7.51 2.96 -0.68
N ILE A 94 -7.02 2.31 0.37
CA ILE A 94 -7.04 0.86 0.45
C ILE A 94 -8.47 0.32 0.51
N ASP A 95 -9.37 1.04 1.20
CA ASP A 95 -10.76 0.64 1.36
C ASP A 95 -11.45 0.54 0.00
N SER A 96 -11.22 1.51 -0.89
CA SER A 96 -11.75 1.44 -2.27
C SER A 96 -11.29 0.19 -3.04
N VAL A 97 -10.09 -0.34 -2.78
CA VAL A 97 -9.63 -1.57 -3.43
C VAL A 97 -10.29 -2.80 -2.82
N VAL A 98 -10.40 -2.82 -1.49
CA VAL A 98 -10.99 -3.93 -0.74
C VAL A 98 -12.49 -4.03 -1.01
N ASP A 99 -13.21 -2.91 -1.01
CA ASP A 99 -14.64 -2.84 -1.32
C ASP A 99 -14.90 -3.38 -2.72
N CYS A 100 -14.13 -2.95 -3.74
CA CYS A 100 -14.28 -3.48 -5.10
C CYS A 100 -14.05 -5.00 -5.18
N LEU A 101 -13.08 -5.55 -4.44
CA LEU A 101 -12.84 -7.00 -4.42
C LEU A 101 -13.95 -7.75 -3.70
N ALA A 102 -14.50 -7.19 -2.62
CA ALA A 102 -15.60 -7.77 -1.86
C ALA A 102 -16.91 -7.75 -2.67
N ASP A 103 -17.21 -6.62 -3.33
CA ASP A 103 -18.36 -6.45 -4.20
C ASP A 103 -18.31 -7.40 -5.41
N ALA A 104 -17.11 -7.67 -5.93
CA ALA A 104 -16.89 -8.66 -6.97
C ALA A 104 -16.93 -10.12 -6.46
N GLY A 105 -17.16 -10.35 -5.16
CA GLY A 105 -17.21 -11.68 -4.56
C GLY A 105 -15.86 -12.40 -4.52
N LEU A 106 -14.75 -11.69 -4.68
CA LEU A 106 -13.40 -12.27 -4.78
C LEU A 106 -12.72 -12.46 -3.42
N ILE A 107 -13.20 -11.78 -2.38
CA ILE A 107 -12.63 -11.86 -1.03
C ILE A 107 -13.69 -11.82 0.06
N THR A 108 -13.32 -12.30 1.24
CA THR A 108 -13.98 -11.99 2.51
C THR A 108 -12.98 -11.26 3.41
N PRO A 109 -13.25 -10.03 3.87
CA PRO A 109 -12.39 -9.34 4.83
C PRO A 109 -12.31 -10.13 6.16
N VAL A 110 -11.10 -10.27 6.71
CA VAL A 110 -10.84 -11.00 7.96
C VAL A 110 -10.43 -10.06 9.08
N ALA A 111 -9.50 -9.15 8.81
CA ALA A 111 -9.03 -8.18 9.78
C ALA A 111 -8.52 -6.91 9.09
N CYS A 112 -8.63 -5.78 9.80
CA CYS A 112 -8.07 -4.51 9.39
C CYS A 112 -6.92 -4.13 10.34
N LEU A 113 -5.74 -3.88 9.79
CA LEU A 113 -4.51 -3.60 10.54
C LEU A 113 -4.17 -2.12 10.42
N ARG A 114 -4.05 -1.45 11.56
CA ARG A 114 -3.62 -0.05 11.63
C ARG A 114 -2.08 0.02 11.74
N PRO A 115 -1.40 0.85 10.92
CA PRO A 115 0.04 1.01 11.01
C PRO A 115 0.43 1.73 12.30
N VAL A 116 1.49 1.25 12.96
CA VAL A 116 2.09 1.89 14.15
C VAL A 116 3.47 2.46 13.82
N LEU A 117 4.26 1.72 13.04
CA LEU A 117 5.61 2.09 12.62
C LEU A 117 5.83 1.66 11.16
N THR A 118 6.48 2.50 10.37
CA THR A 118 6.95 2.19 9.02
C THR A 118 8.42 2.52 8.90
N LEU A 119 9.22 1.54 8.50
CA LEU A 119 10.62 1.73 8.11
C LEU A 119 10.72 1.78 6.58
N LYS A 120 11.37 2.81 6.04
CA LYS A 120 11.62 2.96 4.60
C LYS A 120 13.10 3.24 4.34
N THR A 121 13.69 2.45 3.48
CA THR A 121 15.10 2.51 3.07
C THR A 121 15.19 2.55 1.55
N SER A 122 16.20 3.22 1.01
CA SER A 122 16.47 3.27 -0.44
C SER A 122 16.91 1.91 -1.03
N GLY A 123 17.16 0.91 -0.18
CA GLY A 123 17.63 -0.42 -0.59
C GLY A 123 19.14 -0.46 -0.88
N GLU A 124 19.83 0.67 -0.79
CA GLU A 124 21.28 0.72 -0.78
C GLU A 124 21.78 0.03 0.50
N LYS A 125 22.54 -1.06 0.33
CA LYS A 125 23.29 -1.66 1.43
C LYS A 125 24.19 -0.55 1.98
N SER A 126 24.05 -0.21 3.26
CA SER A 126 25.09 0.57 3.94
C SER A 126 26.39 -0.23 3.78
N ALA A 127 27.34 0.33 3.03
CA ALA A 127 28.71 -0.17 2.97
C ALA A 127 29.37 0.01 4.33
#